data_AF-A0A355ULN5-F1
#
_entry.id   AF-A0A355ULN5-F1
#
_cell.length_a   1.000
_cell.length_b   1.000
_cell.length_c   1.000
_cell.angle_alpha   90.00
_cell.angle_beta   90.00
_cell.angle_gamma   90.00
#
_symmetry.space_group_name_H-M   'P 1'
#
loop_
_entity.id
_entity.type
_entity.pdbx_description
1 polymer ?
#
loop_
_entity_poly.entity_id
_entity_poly.type
_entity_poly.pdbx_seq_one_letter_code
_entity_poly.pdbx_strand_id
1 'polypeptide(L)' 'YEVASTHTARKTFIGNLYKQVEDPNLISSLTGHSEGSKAFARYRDIDEEMKKELVDLLN' A
#
# COMPACT_ATOMS: atom_id res chain seq x y z
N TYR A 1 -7.52 16.73 -9.99
CA TYR A 1 -6.26 17.01 -10.70
C TYR A 1 -5.14 16.77 -9.70
N GLU A 2 -4.39 15.67 -9.82
CA GLU A 2 -3.24 15.39 -8.96
C GLU A 2 -1.98 15.83 -9.70
N VAL A 3 -1.24 16.77 -9.13
CA VAL A 3 0.02 17.26 -9.72
C VAL A 3 1.12 16.25 -9.40
N ALA A 4 1.89 15.86 -10.41
CA ALA A 4 3.08 15.03 -10.20
C ALA A 4 4.01 15.70 -9.18
N SER A 5 4.20 15.04 -8.05
CA SER A 5 4.96 15.56 -6.91
C SER A 5 5.75 14.44 -6.25
N THR A 6 6.73 14.77 -5.41
CA THR A 6 7.43 13.79 -4.58
C THR A 6 6.46 12.99 -3.70
N HIS A 7 5.38 13.61 -3.24
CA HIS A 7 4.34 12.89 -2.50
C HIS A 7 3.66 11.86 -3.40
N THR A 8 3.23 12.22 -4.60
CA THR A 8 2.58 11.29 -5.56
C THR A 8 3.53 10.15 -5.93
N ALA A 9 4.82 10.44 -6.19
CA ALA A 9 5.83 9.41 -6.44
C ALA A 9 6.00 8.44 -5.25
N ARG A 10 6.01 8.97 -4.01
CA ARG A 10 6.04 8.14 -2.80
C ARG A 10 4.80 7.25 -2.69
N LYS A 11 3.61 7.76 -3.06
CA LYS A 11 2.39 6.93 -3.06
C LYS A 11 2.49 5.79 -4.07
N THR A 12 2.91 6.07 -5.30
CA THR A 12 3.09 5.06 -6.34
C THR A 12 4.13 4.01 -5.94
N PHE A 13 5.27 4.43 -5.38
CA PHE A 13 6.29 3.52 -4.89
C PHE A 13 5.77 2.57 -3.82
N ILE A 14 5.04 3.08 -2.82
CA ILE A 14 4.47 2.27 -1.74
C ILE A 14 3.39 1.33 -2.27
N GLY A 15 2.52 1.80 -3.17
CA GLY A 15 1.49 0.97 -3.80
C GLY A 15 2.08 -0.19 -4.61
N ASN A 16 3.14 0.06 -5.39
CA ASN A 16 3.83 -0.99 -6.13
C ASN A 16 4.50 -2.01 -5.21
N LEU A 17 5.07 -1.58 -4.08
CA LEU A 17 5.65 -2.47 -3.07
C LEU A 17 4.59 -3.39 -2.46
N TYR A 18 3.40 -2.85 -2.17
CA TYR A 18 2.27 -3.62 -1.65
C TYR A 18 1.85 -4.77 -2.58
N LYS A 19 1.88 -4.55 -3.90
CA LYS A 19 1.60 -5.59 -4.89
C LYS A 19 2.66 -6.70 -4.96
N GLN A 20 3.87 -6.45 -4.46
CA GLN A 20 4.96 -7.43 -4.49
C GLN A 20 5.15 -8.14 -3.14
N VAL A 21 4.75 -7.49 -2.05
CA VAL A 21 4.97 -7.94 -0.69
C VAL A 21 3.69 -7.65 0.09
N GLU A 22 2.87 -8.66 0.31
CA GLU A 22 1.59 -8.53 1.02
C GLU A 22 1.75 -8.46 2.56
N ASP A 23 2.93 -8.05 3.05
CA ASP A 23 3.21 -7.84 4.48
C ASP A 23 3.25 -6.33 4.80
N PRO A 24 2.20 -5.79 5.44
CA PRO A 24 2.16 -4.38 5.82
C PRO A 24 3.24 -3.95 6.82
N ASN A 25 3.71 -4.83 7.70
CA ASN A 25 4.70 -4.49 8.72
C ASN A 25 6.07 -4.30 8.08
N LEU A 26 6.43 -5.18 7.15
CA LEU A 26 7.65 -5.07 6.36
C LEU A 26 7.67 -3.80 5.51
N ILE A 27 6.58 -3.50 4.80
CA ILE A 27 6.48 -2.28 3.98
C ILE A 27 6.50 -1.02 4.84
N SER A 28 5.80 -1.01 5.98
CA SER A 28 5.82 0.13 6.91
C SER A 28 7.24 0.46 7.37
N SER A 29 8.02 -0.58 7.73
CA SER A 29 9.43 -0.45 8.12
C SER A 29 10.29 0.12 6.98
N LEU A 30 10.19 -0.45 5.78
CA LEU A 30 10.96 0.00 4.59
C LEU A 30 10.66 1.42 4.14
N THR A 31 9.44 1.89 4.38
CA THR A 31 8.95 3.17 3.89
C THR A 31 8.99 4.26 4.95
N GLY A 32 9.56 3.96 6.13
CA GLY A 32 9.77 4.89 7.23
C GLY A 32 8.48 5.30 7.95
N HIS A 33 7.50 4.40 8.00
CA HIS A 33 6.26 4.62 8.74
C HIS A 33 6.31 3.92 10.09
N SER A 34 5.84 4.62 11.12
CA SER A 34 5.58 3.99 12.42
C SER A 34 4.50 2.93 12.29
N GLU A 35 4.63 1.87 13.07
CA GLU A 35 3.65 0.78 13.15
C GLU A 35 2.25 1.33 13.44
N GLY A 36 1.25 0.86 12.70
CA GLY A 36 -0.13 1.31 12.84
C GLY A 36 -0.40 2.76 12.42
N SER A 37 0.53 3.45 11.74
CA SER A 37 0.33 4.85 11.40
C SER A 37 -0.90 5.05 10.49
N LYS A 38 -1.74 6.04 10.84
CA LYS A 38 -2.88 6.48 10.00
C LYS A 38 -2.44 6.92 8.61
N ALA A 39 -1.22 7.45 8.49
CA ALA A 39 -0.67 7.85 7.20
C ALA A 39 -0.43 6.65 6.28
N PHE A 40 0.10 5.55 6.84
CA PHE A 40 0.36 4.33 6.11
C PHE A 40 -0.93 3.57 5.74
N ALA A 41 -1.94 3.59 6.62
CA ALA A 41 -3.23 2.94 6.35
C ALA A 41 -3.90 3.42 5.04
N ARG A 42 -3.65 4.67 4.62
CA ARG A 42 -4.17 5.23 3.36
C ARG A 42 -3.61 4.57 2.09
N TYR A 43 -2.53 3.80 2.20
CA TYR A 43 -2.01 2.99 1.10
C TYR A 43 -2.71 1.64 0.97
N ARG A 44 -3.33 1.13 2.04
CA ARG A 44 -4.13 -0.11 2.02
C ARG A 44 -5.49 0.08 1.35
N ASP A 45 -6.06 1.28 1.42
CA ASP A 45 -7.37 1.59 0.82
C ASP A 45 -7.39 1.54 -0.72
N ILE A 46 -6.24 1.35 -1.37
CA ILE A 46 -6.10 1.54 -2.82
C ILE A 46 -6.13 0.23 -3.63
N ASP A 47 -6.13 -0.95 -3.00
CA ASP A 47 -6.10 -2.20 -3.79
C ASP A 47 -7.37 -3.07 -3.65
N GLU A 48 -8.36 -2.78 -4.49
CA GLU A 48 -9.56 -3.60 -4.67
C GLU A 48 -9.30 -4.90 -5.46
N GLU A 49 -8.19 -4.98 -6.19
CA GLU A 49 -7.79 -6.18 -6.94
C GLU A 49 -7.29 -7.26 -5.97
N MET A 50 -6.43 -6.89 -5.03
CA MET A 50 -5.93 -7.77 -3.96
C MET A 50 -7.06 -8.30 -3.06
N LYS A 51 -8.11 -7.51 -2.82
CA LYS A 51 -9.30 -7.97 -2.10
C LYS A 51 -10.05 -9.07 -2.86
N LYS A 52 -10.17 -8.95 -4.17
CA LYS A 52 -10.83 -9.96 -5.01
C LYS A 52 -10.03 -11.26 -5.02
N GLU A 53 -8.72 -11.16 -5.24
CA GLU A 53 -7.82 -12.32 -5.22
C GLU A 53 -7.88 -13.09 -3.90
N LEU A 54 -7.92 -12.38 -2.76
CA LEU A 54 -8.07 -13.01 -1.44
C LEU A 54 -9.40 -13.76 -1.30
N VAL A 55 -10.50 -13.17 -1.78
CA VAL A 55 -11.82 -13.82 -1.74
C VAL A 55 -11.84 -15.05 -2.64
N ASP A 56 -11.21 -14.99 -3.81
CA ASP A 56 -11.11 -16.13 -4.73
C ASP A 56 -10.31 -17.29 -4.13
N LEU A 57 -9.29 -17.04 -3.30
CA LEU A 57 -8.55 -18.08 -2.58
C LEU A 57 -9.35 -18.78 -1.48
N LEU A 58 -10.45 -18.17 -1.01
CA LEU A 58 -11.32 -18.73 0.03
C LEU A 58 -12.51 -19.52 -0.51
N ASN A 59 -12.73 -19.50 -1.84
CA ASN A 59 -13.79 -20.25 -2.54
C ASN A 59 -13.28 -21.60 -3.05
#